data_AF-A0A3C0NGW5-F1
#
_entry.id   AF-A0A3C0NGW5-F1
#
_cell.length_a   1.000
_cell.length_b   1.000
_cell.length_c   1.000
_cell.angle_alpha   90.00
_cell.angle_beta   90.00
_cell.angle_gamma   90.00
#
_symmetry.space_group_name_H-M   'P 1'
#
loop_
_entity.id
_entity.type
_entity.pdbx_description
1 polymer ?
#
loop_
_entity_poly.entity_id
_entity_poly.type
_entity_poly.pdbx_seq_one_letter_code
_entity_poly.pdbx_strand_id
1 'polypeptide(L)'
;MAQLQRLVIASAQRQDQQIFLTDAQQHYLGRVLRLGSGDRFIAMDGQGNWWLSELAASLTQATIIESLCVHTELPIAVTLIAAMPKG
;
A
#
# COMPACT_ATOMS: atom_id res chain seq x y z
N MET A 1 1.28 -18.96 6.95
CA MET A 1 2.04 -17.77 6.49
C MET A 1 1.15 -16.57 6.71
N ALA A 2 1.57 -15.56 7.49
CA ALA A 2 0.73 -14.39 7.72
C ALA A 2 0.52 -13.67 6.37
N GLN A 3 -0.73 -13.52 5.95
CA GLN A 3 -1.07 -12.81 4.73
C GLN A 3 -0.86 -11.32 4.96
N LEU A 4 0.22 -10.77 4.42
CA LEU A 4 0.52 -9.34 4.50
C LEU A 4 -0.54 -8.55 3.73
N GLN A 5 -1.04 -7.49 4.38
CA GLN A 5 -2.06 -6.61 3.81
C GLN A 5 -1.43 -5.64 2.81
N ARG A 6 -2.17 -5.25 1.78
CA ARG A 6 -1.70 -4.34 0.73
C ARG A 6 -2.36 -2.97 0.87
N LEU A 7 -1.55 -1.92 0.78
CA LEU A 7 -2.00 -0.54 0.87
C LEU A 7 -1.48 0.24 -0.35
N VAL A 8 -2.40 0.89 -1.06
CA VAL A 8 -2.04 1.84 -2.12
C VAL A 8 -1.67 3.18 -1.50
N ILE A 9 -0.51 3.72 -1.88
CA ILE A 9 -0.02 5.03 -1.48
C ILE A 9 0.17 5.92 -2.70
N ALA A 10 -0.07 7.22 -2.55
CA ALA A 10 0.31 8.20 -3.56
C ALA A 10 1.81 8.50 -3.47
N SER A 11 2.45 8.84 -4.59
CA SER A 11 3.88 9.18 -4.64
C SER A 11 4.27 10.30 -3.66
N ALA A 12 3.38 11.27 -3.44
CA ALA A 12 3.59 12.38 -2.50
C ALA A 12 3.64 11.95 -1.02
N GLN A 13 3.13 10.76 -0.70
CA GLN A 13 3.20 10.21 0.66
C GLN A 13 4.55 9.60 0.97
N ARG A 14 5.36 9.31 -0.05
CA ARG A 14 6.67 8.70 0.12
C ARG A 14 7.75 9.78 0.11
N GLN A 15 8.59 9.76 1.13
CA GLN A 15 9.83 10.53 1.17
C GLN A 15 10.97 9.60 1.55
N ASP A 16 11.89 9.37 0.62
CA ASP A 16 13.01 8.43 0.77
C ASP A 16 12.55 7.02 1.19
N GLN A 17 12.86 6.65 2.44
CA GLN A 17 12.56 5.37 3.07
C GLN A 17 11.31 5.44 3.97
N GLN A 18 10.61 6.57 4.01
CA GLN A 18 9.43 6.78 4.86
C GLN A 18 8.16 6.95 4.02
N ILE A 19 7.05 6.50 4.59
CA ILE A 19 5.70 6.64 4.05
C ILE A 19 4.86 7.35 5.11
N PHE A 20 4.33 8.52 4.76
CA PHE A 20 3.40 9.29 5.58
C PHE A 20 1.97 8.85 5.30
N LEU A 21 1.30 8.28 6.29
CA LEU A 21 -0.03 7.71 6.16
C LEU A 21 -1.11 8.78 6.30
N THR A 22 -2.11 8.75 5.43
CA THR A 22 -3.31 9.60 5.60
C THR A 22 -4.16 9.09 6.76
N ASP A 23 -5.01 9.93 7.34
CA ASP A 23 -5.90 9.53 8.45
C ASP A 23 -6.76 8.32 8.10
N ALA A 24 -7.22 8.21 6.85
CA ALA A 24 -7.96 7.06 6.35
C ALA A 24 -7.12 5.77 6.36
N GLN A 25 -5.85 5.85 5.98
CA GLN A 25 -4.93 4.71 6.00
C GLN A 25 -4.56 4.31 7.42
N GLN A 26 -4.33 5.28 8.32
CA GLN A 26 -4.10 5.02 9.74
C GLN A 26 -5.30 4.29 10.37
N HIS A 27 -6.52 4.77 10.09
CA HIS A 27 -7.75 4.13 10.53
C HIS A 27 -7.87 2.70 9.95
N TYR A 28 -7.62 2.53 8.65
CA TYR A 28 -7.69 1.22 8.01
C TYR A 28 -6.68 0.21 8.62
N LEU A 29 -5.41 0.60 8.73
CA LEU A 29 -4.36 -0.28 9.27
C LEU A 29 -4.59 -0.57 10.77
N GLY A 30 -4.81 0.46 11.58
CA GLY A 30 -4.86 0.32 13.04
C GLY A 30 -6.21 -0.11 13.60
N ARG A 31 -7.34 0.26 12.98
CA ARG A 31 -8.69 -0.06 13.50
C ARG A 31 -9.34 -1.22 12.77
N VAL A 32 -9.27 -1.23 11.44
CA VAL A 32 -9.91 -2.28 10.63
C VAL A 32 -9.05 -3.54 10.63
N LEU A 33 -7.77 -3.41 10.29
CA LEU A 33 -6.83 -4.54 10.24
C LEU A 33 -6.17 -4.85 11.59
N ARG A 34 -6.26 -3.91 12.54
CA ARG A 34 -5.71 -4.02 13.90
C ARG A 34 -4.19 -4.24 13.95
N LEU A 35 -3.48 -3.69 12.97
CA LEU A 35 -2.02 -3.67 12.95
C LEU A 35 -1.50 -2.73 14.03
N GLY A 36 -0.49 -3.20 14.77
CA GLY A 36 0.24 -2.45 15.77
C GLY A 36 1.58 -1.94 15.26
N SER A 37 2.30 -1.26 16.16
CA SER A 37 3.70 -0.89 15.92
C SER A 37 4.54 -2.13 15.61
N GLY A 38 5.39 -2.05 14.60
CA GLY A 38 6.26 -3.16 14.18
C GLY A 38 5.58 -4.19 13.28
N ASP A 39 4.26 -4.09 13.09
CA ASP A 39 3.58 -4.94 12.11
C ASP A 39 3.91 -4.48 10.69
N ARG A 40 3.93 -5.47 9.79
CA ARG A 40 4.36 -5.27 8.41
C ARG A 40 3.18 -5.32 7.44
N PHE A 41 3.28 -4.52 6.40
CA PHE A 41 2.34 -4.48 5.29
C PHE A 41 3.09 -4.20 3.97
N ILE A 42 2.40 -4.38 2.86
CA ILE A 42 2.91 -4.07 1.53
C ILE A 42 2.36 -2.70 1.12
N ALA A 43 3.25 -1.73 0.90
CA ALA A 43 2.89 -0.48 0.24
C ALA A 43 3.12 -0.59 -1.27
N MET A 44 2.22 -0.02 -2.07
CA MET A 44 2.33 0.00 -3.53
C MET A 44 1.86 1.33 -4.11
N ASP A 45 2.45 1.77 -5.22
CA ASP A 45 2.17 3.08 -5.83
C ASP A 45 1.28 3.04 -7.07
N GLY A 46 0.76 1.86 -7.43
CA GLY A 46 -0.05 1.66 -8.64
C GLY A 46 0.73 1.79 -9.96
N GLN A 47 2.04 2.02 -9.92
CA GLN A 47 2.93 2.10 -11.08
C GLN A 47 3.82 0.85 -11.19
N GLY A 48 3.50 -0.19 -10.43
CA GLY A 48 4.24 -1.45 -10.39
C GLY A 48 5.31 -1.51 -9.30
N ASN A 49 5.51 -0.47 -8.49
CA ASN A 49 6.44 -0.53 -7.37
C ASN A 49 5.76 -1.01 -6.10
N TRP A 50 6.43 -1.93 -5.42
CA TRP A 50 5.96 -2.56 -4.19
C TRP A 50 7.06 -2.49 -3.13
N TRP A 51 6.68 -2.28 -1.89
CA TRP A 51 7.58 -2.17 -0.75
C TRP A 51 7.05 -2.96 0.43
N LEU A 52 7.94 -3.69 1.10
CA LEU A 52 7.65 -4.18 2.44
C LEU A 52 7.88 -3.03 3.40
N SER A 53 6.85 -2.69 4.16
CA SER A 53 6.86 -1.55 5.07
C SER A 53 6.48 -1.98 6.48
N GLU A 54 7.10 -1.35 7.47
CA GLU A 54 6.83 -1.58 8.89
C GLU A 54 6.17 -0.35 9.51
N LEU A 55 5.08 -0.55 10.24
CA LEU A 55 4.31 0.52 10.86
C LEU A 55 5.07 1.08 12.07
N ALA A 56 5.30 2.40 12.08
CA ALA A 56 5.97 3.06 13.19
C ALA A 56 5.09 3.11 14.44
N ALA A 57 5.70 3.32 15.61
CA ALA A 57 4.98 3.40 16.88
C ALA A 57 3.93 4.51 16.93
N SER A 58 4.13 5.60 16.18
CA SER A 58 3.15 6.69 16.07
C SER A 58 1.90 6.30 15.27
N LEU A 59 1.93 5.19 14.53
CA LEU A 59 0.93 4.75 13.56
C LEU A 59 0.66 5.73 12.41
N THR A 60 1.32 6.90 12.39
CA THR A 60 1.18 7.93 11.36
C THR A 60 2.14 7.74 10.19
N GLN A 61 3.17 6.91 10.39
CA GLN A 61 4.24 6.70 9.42
C GLN A 61 4.59 5.22 9.34
N ALA A 62 5.18 4.83 8.22
CA ALA A 62 5.78 3.52 8.04
C ALA A 62 7.17 3.66 7.42
N THR A 63 8.05 2.72 7.73
CA THR A 63 9.41 2.66 7.17
C THR A 63 9.48 1.55 6.13
N ILE A 64 10.03 1.85 4.96
CA ILE A 64 10.30 0.88 3.90
C ILE A 64 11.50 0.02 4.33
N ILE A 65 11.25 -1.27 4.54
CA ILE A 65 12.30 -2.26 4.83
C ILE A 65 13.01 -2.65 3.53
N GLU A 66 12.26 -3.00 2.50
CA GLU A 66 12.80 -3.47 1.22
C GLU A 66 11.85 -3.21 0.05
N SER A 67 12.41 -3.14 -1.16
CA SER A 67 11.63 -3.10 -2.39
C SER A 67 11.32 -4.52 -2.84
N LEU A 68 10.06 -4.78 -3.16
CA LEU A 68 9.60 -6.06 -3.69
C LEU A 68 9.49 -5.94 -5.21
N CYS A 69 10.19 -6.81 -5.94
CA CYS A 69 10.05 -6.88 -7.39
C CYS A 69 8.92 -7.86 -7.73
N VAL A 70 7.73 -7.32 -7.97
CA VAL A 70 6.52 -8.11 -8.26
C VAL A 70 6.05 -7.79 -9.67
N HIS A 71 6.06 -8.80 -10.54
CA HIS A 71 5.58 -8.68 -11.92
C HIS A 71 4.25 -9.40 -12.07
N THR A 72 3.17 -8.75 -11.64
CA THR A 72 1.80 -9.26 -11.80
C THR A 72 1.03 -8.60 -12.94
N GLU A 73 1.61 -7.60 -13.59
CA GLU A 73 0.99 -6.90 -14.71
C GLU A 73 1.02 -7.74 -15.99
N LEU A 74 -0.04 -7.63 -16.79
CA LEU A 74 -0.08 -8.24 -18.11
C LEU A 74 0.94 -7.56 -19.03
N PRO A 75 1.64 -8.31 -19.90
CA PRO A 75 2.58 -7.72 -20.86
C PRO A 75 1.89 -6.96 -22.00
N ILE A 76 0.56 -6.94 -22.01
CA ILE A 76 -0.27 -6.28 -23.03
C ILE A 76 -1.13 -5.20 -22.39
N ALA A 77 -1.26 -4.07 -23.08
CA ALA A 77 -2.18 -3.01 -22.68
C ALA A 77 -3.62 -3.42 -23.04
N VAL A 78 -4.51 -3.42 -22.04
CA VAL A 78 -5.94 -3.68 -22.24
C VAL A 78 -6.72 -2.43 -21.84
N THR A 79 -7.54 -1.91 -22.75
CA THR A 79 -8.47 -0.81 -22.47
C THR A 79 -9.89 -1.33 -22.47
N LEU A 80 -10.56 -1.25 -21.33
CA LEU A 80 -11.97 -1.61 -21.20
C LEU A 80 -12.85 -0.41 -21.57
N ILE A 81 -13.68 -0.57 -22.60
CA ILE A 81 -14.76 0.39 -22.92
C ILE A 81 -16.07 -0.22 -22.42
N ALA A 82 -16.64 0.36 -21.36
CA ALA A 82 -17.88 -0.10 -20.75
C ALA A 82 -18.91 1.03 -20.72
N ALA A 83 -20.14 0.73 -21.13
CA ALA A 83 -21.27 1.65 -20.93
C ALA A 83 -21.66 1.65 -19.44
N MET A 84 -22.05 2.81 -18.92
CA MET A 84 -22.50 2.94 -17.53
C MET A 84 -23.82 2.16 -17.33
N PRO A 85 -23.83 1.07 -16.55
CA PRO A 85 -25.07 0.38 -16.24
C PRO A 85 -25.90 1.23 -15.27
N LYS A 86 -27.22 1.02 -15.23
CA LYS A 86 -28.03 1.57 -14.14
C LYS A 86 -27.75 0.75 -12.86
N GLY A 87 -27.18 1.41 -11.84
CA GLY A 87 -26.84 0.84 -10.54
C GLY A 87 -26.30 1.89 -9.58
#